data_AF-A0A519K843-F1
#
_entry.id   AF-A0A519K843-F1
#
_cell.length_a   1.000
_cell.length_b   1.000
_cell.length_c   1.000
_cell.angle_alpha   90.00
_cell.angle_beta   90.00
_cell.angle_gamma   90.00
#
_symmetry.space_group_name_H-M   'P 1'
#
loop_
_entity.id
_entity.type
_entity.pdbx_description
1 polymer ?
#
loop_
_entity_poly.entity_id
_entity_poly.type
_entity_poly.pdbx_seq_one_letter_code
_entity_poly.pdbx_strand_id
1 'polypeptide(L)'
;MTSKKDLPEKSVSTADIKNKPTDFVPKSYVVFEKIFGDLNKDGSEDCVLIIKGTDKTKFVNDESRGELDRNRRGIIVLFNKNGNYELATKNYNCFSSENEEGGVYYAPELGFEITKGNLYISYAHCRYGYWAYTFRYQNSDLELIGYDDSDNRGPVINSETSINYLTRTKIVKVNTNDNADSGEEIFEKTVSKINRTKLIRLSEIEDFDELRMSED
;
A
#
# COMPACT_ATOMS: atom_id res chain seq x y z
N MET A 1 -13.71 -47.33 35.36
CA MET A 1 -13.33 -47.48 33.94
C MET A 1 -14.36 -46.71 33.12
N THR A 2 -14.11 -45.41 32.89
CA THR A 2 -13.55 -44.83 31.64
C THR A 2 -14.51 -44.97 30.46
N SER A 3 -14.90 -43.95 29.69
CA SER A 3 -14.49 -42.55 29.58
C SER A 3 -15.55 -41.86 28.71
N LYS A 4 -16.07 -40.69 29.11
CA LYS A 4 -16.75 -39.79 28.17
C LYS A 4 -15.65 -39.04 27.43
N LYS A 5 -15.58 -39.21 26.10
CA LYS A 5 -14.72 -38.41 25.23
C LYS A 5 -15.24 -36.99 25.23
N ASP A 6 -14.54 -36.11 25.94
CA ASP A 6 -14.65 -34.67 25.72
C ASP A 6 -14.13 -34.35 24.32
N LEU A 7 -14.98 -33.75 23.49
CA LEU A 7 -14.57 -33.10 22.25
C LEU A 7 -13.82 -31.81 22.63
N PRO A 8 -12.72 -31.47 21.93
CA PRO A 8 -12.00 -30.24 22.23
C PRO A 8 -12.87 -29.04 21.85
N GLU A 9 -13.18 -28.20 22.84
CA GLU A 9 -13.69 -26.85 22.61
C GLU A 9 -12.70 -26.11 21.73
N LYS A 10 -13.18 -25.69 20.57
CA LYS A 10 -12.47 -24.83 19.62
C LYS A 10 -12.21 -23.51 20.34
N SER A 11 -10.97 -23.24 20.71
CA SER A 11 -10.56 -21.96 21.29
C SER A 11 -10.78 -20.87 20.25
N VAL A 12 -11.88 -20.14 20.41
CA VAL A 12 -12.14 -18.90 19.66
C VAL A 12 -11.14 -17.88 20.18
N SER A 13 -10.11 -17.58 19.39
CA SER A 13 -9.27 -16.41 19.66
C SER A 13 -10.19 -15.19 19.64
N THR A 14 -10.45 -14.61 20.80
CA THR A 14 -11.13 -13.32 20.88
C THR A 14 -10.24 -12.30 20.20
N ALA A 15 -10.63 -11.87 19.00
CA ALA A 15 -9.95 -10.76 18.33
C ALA A 15 -9.93 -9.56 19.29
N ASP A 16 -8.80 -8.86 19.36
CA ASP A 16 -8.66 -7.68 20.21
C ASP A 16 -9.58 -6.58 19.68
N ILE A 17 -10.75 -6.43 20.29
CA ILE A 17 -11.72 -5.39 19.97
C ILE A 17 -11.41 -4.17 20.85
N LYS A 18 -11.25 -2.99 20.24
CA LYS A 18 -10.99 -1.73 20.96
C LYS A 18 -11.89 -0.62 20.47
N ASN A 19 -12.22 0.33 21.33
CA ASN A 19 -13.18 1.39 20.99
C ASN A 19 -12.52 2.53 20.18
N LYS A 20 -11.19 2.68 20.25
CA LYS A 20 -10.45 3.71 19.53
C LYS A 20 -9.44 3.09 18.58
N PRO A 21 -9.37 3.55 17.31
CA PRO A 21 -8.34 3.09 16.37
C PRO A 21 -6.92 3.25 16.91
N THR A 22 -6.64 4.35 17.60
CA THR A 22 -5.32 4.68 18.13
C THR A 22 -4.81 3.69 19.17
N ASP A 23 -5.70 2.91 19.81
CA ASP A 23 -5.30 1.92 20.80
C ASP A 23 -4.60 0.70 20.16
N PHE A 24 -4.64 0.57 18.83
CA PHE A 24 -3.87 -0.41 18.06
C PHE A 24 -2.45 0.05 17.71
N VAL A 25 -2.11 1.32 17.93
CA VAL A 25 -0.78 1.87 17.61
C VAL A 25 0.21 1.49 18.72
N PRO A 26 1.33 0.82 18.40
CA PRO A 26 2.34 0.48 19.40
C PRO A 26 3.05 1.74 19.95
N LYS A 27 3.57 1.67 21.17
CA LYS A 27 4.20 2.83 21.86
C LYS A 27 5.39 3.46 21.11
N SER A 28 6.10 2.69 20.29
CA SER A 28 7.23 3.14 19.47
C SER A 28 6.81 3.76 18.13
N TYR A 29 5.52 4.06 17.97
CA TYR A 29 4.94 4.67 16.78
C TYR A 29 3.97 5.79 17.17
N VAL A 30 3.76 6.70 16.23
CA VAL A 30 2.73 7.74 16.29
C VAL A 30 1.83 7.63 15.05
N VAL A 31 0.60 8.14 15.15
CA VAL A 31 -0.27 8.26 13.98
C VAL A 31 0.27 9.40 13.10
N PHE A 32 0.53 9.07 11.84
CA PHE A 32 0.92 9.99 10.78
C PHE A 32 -0.32 10.51 10.04
N GLU A 33 -1.24 9.61 9.67
CA GLU A 33 -2.46 9.94 8.92
C GLU A 33 -3.59 8.97 9.30
N LYS A 34 -4.84 9.41 9.10
CA LYS A 34 -6.03 8.56 9.23
C LYS A 34 -6.87 8.67 7.97
N ILE A 35 -7.14 7.53 7.35
CA ILE A 35 -8.04 7.41 6.21
C ILE A 35 -9.25 6.59 6.65
N PHE A 36 -10.41 6.92 6.09
CA PHE A 36 -11.65 6.23 6.38
C PHE A 36 -12.38 5.83 5.10
N GLY A 37 -13.07 4.71 5.14
CA GLY A 37 -13.86 4.20 4.03
C GLY A 37 -14.28 2.75 4.23
N ASP A 38 -15.31 2.31 3.52
CA ASP A 38 -15.81 0.94 3.60
C ASP A 38 -14.92 -0.01 2.76
N LEU A 39 -14.07 -0.80 3.43
CA LEU A 39 -13.12 -1.72 2.79
C LEU A 39 -13.71 -3.13 2.61
N ASN A 40 -14.61 -3.54 3.49
CA ASN A 40 -15.19 -4.89 3.51
C ASN A 40 -16.60 -4.96 2.89
N LYS A 41 -17.15 -3.82 2.47
CA LYS A 41 -18.47 -3.65 1.84
C LYS A 41 -19.64 -3.99 2.78
N ASP A 42 -19.47 -3.80 4.08
CA ASP A 42 -20.53 -4.01 5.07
C ASP A 42 -21.40 -2.76 5.30
N GLY A 43 -21.07 -1.64 4.63
CA GLY A 43 -21.77 -0.37 4.74
C GLY A 43 -21.31 0.49 5.92
N SER A 44 -20.35 0.02 6.73
CA SER A 44 -19.72 0.77 7.80
C SER A 44 -18.39 1.35 7.34
N GLU A 45 -18.06 2.53 7.87
CA GLU A 45 -16.79 3.17 7.57
C GLU A 45 -15.66 2.55 8.42
N ASP A 46 -14.73 1.87 7.74
CA ASP A 46 -13.53 1.28 8.34
C ASP A 46 -12.44 2.34 8.53
N CYS A 47 -11.43 2.05 9.36
CA CYS A 47 -10.34 2.98 9.65
C CYS A 47 -8.99 2.40 9.22
N VAL A 48 -8.24 3.19 8.46
CA VAL A 48 -6.85 2.93 8.11
C VAL A 48 -5.98 3.98 8.79
N LEU A 49 -5.01 3.52 9.58
CA LEU A 49 -4.01 4.37 10.20
C LEU A 49 -2.70 4.23 9.46
N ILE A 50 -2.14 5.34 9.01
CA ILE A 50 -0.73 5.42 8.66
C ILE A 50 0.00 5.79 9.94
N ILE A 51 1.02 5.00 10.29
CA ILE A 51 1.82 5.20 11.49
C ILE A 51 3.27 5.49 11.10
N LYS A 52 4.00 6.20 11.96
CA LYS A 52 5.43 6.47 11.78
C LYS A 52 6.19 6.03 13.03
N GLY A 53 7.35 5.40 12.84
CA GLY A 53 8.25 5.05 13.94
C GLY A 53 8.75 6.29 14.68
N THR A 54 9.21 6.12 15.92
CA THR A 54 9.76 7.21 16.76
C THR A 54 11.17 6.94 17.26
N ASP A 55 11.93 6.10 16.56
CA ASP A 55 13.31 5.80 16.91
C ASP A 55 14.19 7.03 16.74
N LYS A 56 14.78 7.49 17.85
CA LYS A 56 15.66 8.67 17.88
C LYS A 56 16.94 8.47 17.06
N THR A 57 17.35 7.22 16.82
CA THR A 57 18.53 6.91 16.00
C THR A 57 18.27 7.12 14.50
N LYS A 58 17.02 7.30 14.09
CA LYS A 58 16.61 7.58 12.71
C LYS A 58 16.46 9.07 12.40
N PHE A 59 16.79 9.94 13.34
CA PHE A 59 16.93 11.37 13.08
C PHE A 59 18.31 11.64 12.50
N VAL A 60 18.36 12.35 11.38
CA VAL A 60 19.59 12.71 10.68
C VAL A 60 19.68 14.22 10.51
N ASN A 61 20.88 14.78 10.60
CA ASN A 61 21.10 16.19 10.28
C ASN A 61 21.52 16.29 8.81
N ASP A 62 20.64 16.83 7.99
CA ASP A 62 20.92 17.21 6.62
C ASP A 62 21.55 18.60 6.57
N GLU A 63 22.57 18.77 5.73
CA GLU A 63 23.32 20.02 5.60
C GLU A 63 22.44 21.21 5.18
N SER A 64 21.37 20.95 4.42
CA SER A 64 20.51 21.97 3.82
C SER A 64 19.12 22.06 4.45
N ARG A 65 18.58 20.92 4.91
CA ARG A 65 17.21 20.80 5.43
C ARG A 65 17.15 20.75 6.96
N GLY A 66 18.29 20.64 7.64
CA GLY A 66 18.37 20.53 9.10
C GLY A 66 18.05 19.14 9.60
N GLU A 67 17.47 19.03 10.81
CA GLU A 67 17.12 17.75 11.40
C GLU A 67 15.91 17.12 10.69
N LEU A 68 16.09 15.91 10.17
CA LEU A 68 15.09 15.14 9.43
C LEU A 68 14.79 13.83 10.13
N ASP A 69 13.50 13.53 10.27
CA ASP A 69 13.02 12.26 10.78
C ASP A 69 12.90 11.22 9.64
N ARG A 70 13.84 10.26 9.60
CA ARG A 70 13.88 9.13 8.65
C ARG A 70 13.25 7.85 9.21
N ASN A 71 12.42 7.96 10.24
CA ASN A 71 11.63 6.80 10.66
C ASN A 71 10.70 6.36 9.53
N ARG A 72 10.66 5.03 9.31
CA ARG A 72 9.75 4.41 8.35
C ARG A 72 8.30 4.55 8.80
N ARG A 73 7.42 4.48 7.80
CA ARG A 73 5.98 4.52 7.98
C ARG A 73 5.39 3.13 7.75
N GLY A 74 4.20 2.92 8.29
CA GLY A 74 3.46 1.68 8.15
C GLY A 74 1.97 1.93 8.14
N ILE A 75 1.20 0.84 8.09
CA ILE A 75 -0.24 0.83 7.98
C ILE A 75 -0.87 -0.13 8.99
N ILE A 76 -2.00 0.28 9.56
CA ILE A 76 -2.89 -0.58 10.35
C ILE A 76 -4.28 -0.42 9.77
N VAL A 77 -4.92 -1.53 9.40
CA VAL A 77 -6.28 -1.55 8.86
C VAL A 77 -7.21 -2.16 9.89
N LEU A 78 -8.28 -1.44 10.20
CA LEU A 78 -9.21 -1.78 11.27
C LEU A 78 -10.64 -1.77 10.74
N PHE A 79 -11.36 -2.86 10.95
CA PHE A 79 -12.77 -2.93 10.63
C PHE A 79 -13.63 -2.37 11.72
N ASN A 80 -14.63 -1.59 11.34
CA ASN A 80 -15.63 -1.09 12.26
C ASN A 80 -16.65 -2.18 12.59
N LYS A 81 -16.83 -2.44 13.88
CA LYS A 81 -17.77 -3.39 14.46
C LYS A 81 -18.68 -2.64 15.42
N ASN A 82 -19.63 -1.90 14.85
CA ASN A 82 -20.66 -1.14 15.57
C ASN A 82 -20.06 -0.16 16.60
N GLY A 83 -19.11 0.67 16.17
CA GLY A 83 -18.45 1.66 17.03
C GLY A 83 -17.25 1.13 17.81
N ASN A 84 -16.93 -0.16 17.67
CA ASN A 84 -15.65 -0.72 18.06
C ASN A 84 -14.82 -1.05 16.82
N TYR A 85 -13.55 -1.34 17.01
CA TYR A 85 -12.62 -1.66 15.94
C TYR A 85 -11.97 -3.01 16.18
N GLU A 86 -11.83 -3.76 15.11
CA GLU A 86 -11.14 -5.05 15.05
C GLU A 86 -9.97 -4.96 14.06
N LEU A 87 -8.83 -5.54 14.41
CA LEU A 87 -7.66 -5.56 13.53
C LEU A 87 -7.90 -6.47 12.31
N ALA A 88 -7.86 -5.89 11.11
CA ALA A 88 -7.96 -6.64 9.85
C ALA A 88 -6.57 -7.06 9.34
N THR A 89 -5.64 -6.10 9.23
CA THR A 89 -4.24 -6.37 8.87
C THR A 89 -3.34 -5.22 9.32
N LYS A 90 -2.02 -5.44 9.32
CA LYS A 90 -1.02 -4.43 9.69
C LYS A 90 0.33 -4.72 9.05
N ASN A 91 1.07 -3.66 8.79
CA ASN A 91 2.47 -3.71 8.42
C ASN A 91 3.16 -2.43 8.90
N TYR A 92 4.05 -2.52 9.88
CA TYR A 92 4.48 -1.33 10.63
C TYR A 92 5.58 -0.50 9.96
N ASN A 93 6.34 -1.06 9.02
CA ASN A 93 7.53 -0.39 8.46
C ASN A 93 7.65 -0.57 6.93
N CYS A 94 6.54 -0.79 6.21
CA CYS A 94 6.61 -1.07 4.78
C CYS A 94 6.83 0.17 3.90
N PHE A 95 6.64 1.38 4.42
CA PHE A 95 6.81 2.61 3.65
C PHE A 95 8.03 3.40 4.11
N SER A 96 8.72 4.01 3.14
CA SER A 96 9.79 4.97 3.40
C SER A 96 9.30 6.23 4.12
N SER A 97 10.22 7.02 4.70
CA SER A 97 9.87 8.30 5.33
C SER A 97 9.38 9.32 4.28
N GLU A 98 8.57 10.29 4.67
CA GLU A 98 8.28 11.46 3.84
C GLU A 98 9.52 12.34 3.62
N ASN A 99 10.57 12.13 4.41
CA ASN A 99 11.80 12.88 4.31
C ASN A 99 12.86 12.26 3.40
N GLU A 100 12.56 11.18 2.67
CA GLU A 100 13.56 10.51 1.84
C GLU A 100 14.26 11.39 0.79
N GLU A 101 15.47 10.99 0.39
CA GLU A 101 16.19 11.66 -0.69
C GLU A 101 15.58 11.24 -2.04
N GLY A 102 15.11 12.21 -2.83
CA GLY A 102 14.65 11.96 -4.21
C GLY A 102 15.76 12.02 -5.26
N GLY A 103 17.03 12.07 -4.83
CA GLY A 103 18.19 12.19 -5.69
C GLY A 103 18.27 13.57 -6.36
N VAL A 104 18.21 13.62 -7.69
CA VAL A 104 18.25 14.89 -8.45
C VAL A 104 16.93 15.68 -8.31
N TYR A 105 15.89 15.07 -7.73
CA TYR A 105 14.55 15.66 -7.59
C TYR A 105 13.92 15.36 -6.22
N TYR A 106 12.65 15.75 -6.04
CA TYR A 106 11.89 15.43 -4.82
C TYR A 106 11.53 13.95 -4.76
N ALA A 107 11.50 13.38 -3.56
CA ALA A 107 11.01 12.03 -3.36
C ALA A 107 9.52 11.93 -3.79
N PRO A 108 9.07 10.76 -4.28
CA PRO A 108 7.67 10.54 -4.62
C PRO A 108 6.74 10.75 -3.41
N GLU A 109 5.61 11.41 -3.64
CA GLU A 109 4.59 11.65 -2.62
C GLU A 109 3.68 10.42 -2.47
N LEU A 110 3.68 9.84 -1.26
CA LEU A 110 2.85 8.70 -0.91
C LEU A 110 1.42 9.13 -0.57
N GLY A 111 0.43 8.57 -1.27
CA GLY A 111 -1.00 8.83 -1.08
C GLY A 111 -1.82 7.57 -0.84
N PHE A 112 -2.98 7.74 -0.22
CA PHE A 112 -3.90 6.66 0.15
C PHE A 112 -5.34 7.02 -0.21
N GLU A 113 -6.08 6.07 -0.79
CA GLU A 113 -7.51 6.24 -1.08
C GLU A 113 -8.27 4.95 -0.83
N ILE A 114 -9.48 5.05 -0.29
CA ILE A 114 -10.41 3.92 -0.19
C ILE A 114 -11.58 4.20 -1.12
N THR A 115 -11.75 3.36 -2.15
CA THR A 115 -12.89 3.48 -3.06
C THR A 115 -13.37 2.11 -3.52
N LYS A 116 -14.69 1.92 -3.50
CA LYS A 116 -15.38 0.70 -3.95
C LYS A 116 -14.88 -0.60 -3.26
N GLY A 117 -14.49 -0.51 -1.98
CA GLY A 117 -13.96 -1.63 -1.19
C GLY A 117 -12.58 -2.10 -1.61
N ASN A 118 -11.77 -1.21 -2.19
CA ASN A 118 -10.34 -1.44 -2.39
C ASN A 118 -9.56 -0.30 -1.74
N LEU A 119 -8.37 -0.62 -1.24
CA LEU A 119 -7.37 0.35 -0.79
C LEU A 119 -6.39 0.62 -1.94
N TYR A 120 -6.24 1.88 -2.30
CA TYR A 120 -5.27 2.37 -3.25
C TYR A 120 -4.12 3.02 -2.50
N ILE A 121 -2.90 2.63 -2.86
CA ILE A 121 -1.65 3.22 -2.35
C ILE A 121 -0.91 3.74 -3.57
N SER A 122 -0.67 5.03 -3.64
CA SER A 122 -0.04 5.67 -4.80
C SER A 122 1.22 6.44 -4.44
N TYR A 123 2.12 6.56 -5.40
CA TYR A 123 3.31 7.37 -5.34
C TYR A 123 3.28 8.32 -6.52
N ALA A 124 3.13 9.61 -6.26
CA ALA A 124 3.17 10.64 -7.28
C ALA A 124 4.58 11.25 -7.36
N HIS A 125 5.23 11.15 -8.51
CA HIS A 125 6.59 11.65 -8.73
C HIS A 125 6.61 12.84 -9.71
N CYS A 126 5.58 13.69 -9.62
CA CYS A 126 5.38 14.88 -10.44
C CYS A 126 5.65 14.63 -11.95
N ARG A 127 6.67 15.27 -12.51
CA ARG A 127 7.05 15.19 -13.93
C ARG A 127 7.60 13.84 -14.37
N TYR A 128 7.92 12.95 -13.43
CA TYR A 128 8.36 11.59 -13.72
C TYR A 128 7.20 10.59 -13.73
N GLY A 129 5.99 11.03 -13.39
CA GLY A 129 4.78 10.23 -13.45
C GLY A 129 4.38 9.68 -12.09
N TYR A 130 3.87 8.45 -12.04
CA TYR A 130 3.33 7.86 -10.82
C TYR A 130 3.32 6.32 -10.89
N TRP A 131 3.15 5.68 -9.74
CA TRP A 131 2.71 4.30 -9.67
C TRP A 131 1.72 4.10 -8.53
N ALA A 132 0.87 3.08 -8.65
CA ALA A 132 -0.21 2.81 -7.71
C ALA A 132 -0.46 1.32 -7.56
N TYR A 133 -0.78 0.91 -6.35
CA TYR A 133 -1.12 -0.45 -5.96
C TYR A 133 -2.58 -0.49 -5.54
N THR A 134 -3.32 -1.48 -6.04
CA THR A 134 -4.70 -1.73 -5.63
C THR A 134 -4.77 -2.99 -4.78
N PHE A 135 -5.21 -2.83 -3.53
CA PHE A 135 -5.40 -3.92 -2.59
C PHE A 135 -6.88 -4.18 -2.34
N ARG A 136 -7.25 -5.46 -2.18
CA ARG A 136 -8.59 -5.87 -1.77
C ARG A 136 -8.53 -6.78 -0.57
N TYR A 137 -9.43 -6.58 0.38
CA TYR A 137 -9.51 -7.47 1.52
C TYR A 137 -10.11 -8.81 1.11
N GLN A 138 -9.36 -9.89 1.29
CA GLN A 138 -9.74 -11.27 1.03
C GLN A 138 -8.79 -12.22 1.74
N ASN A 139 -9.23 -13.45 2.03
CA ASN A 139 -8.38 -14.46 2.67
C ASN A 139 -7.75 -13.99 4.01
N SER A 140 -8.45 -13.14 4.75
CA SER A 140 -8.02 -12.53 6.02
C SER A 140 -6.83 -11.56 5.91
N ASP A 141 -6.62 -10.95 4.75
CA ASP A 141 -5.62 -9.89 4.55
C ASP A 141 -6.01 -8.96 3.38
N LEU A 142 -5.26 -7.89 3.17
CA LEU A 142 -5.30 -7.10 1.94
C LEU A 142 -4.35 -7.74 0.91
N GLU A 143 -4.90 -8.30 -0.15
CA GLU A 143 -4.13 -8.90 -1.25
C GLU A 143 -4.01 -7.91 -2.43
N LEU A 144 -2.81 -7.81 -3.00
CA LEU A 144 -2.51 -6.98 -4.16
C LEU A 144 -3.20 -7.53 -5.41
N ILE A 145 -4.19 -6.81 -5.93
CA ILE A 145 -4.99 -7.22 -7.10
C ILE A 145 -4.69 -6.42 -8.37
N GLY A 146 -4.07 -5.24 -8.23
CA GLY A 146 -3.72 -4.38 -9.36
C GLY A 146 -2.46 -3.56 -9.13
N TYR A 147 -1.77 -3.22 -10.21
CA TYR A 147 -0.66 -2.27 -10.25
C TYR A 147 -0.79 -1.41 -11.51
N ASP A 148 -0.64 -0.11 -11.38
CA ASP A 148 -0.66 0.85 -12.48
C ASP A 148 0.52 1.80 -12.34
N ASP A 149 1.19 2.12 -13.44
CA ASP A 149 2.42 2.89 -13.49
C ASP A 149 2.45 3.73 -14.77
N SER A 150 3.00 4.95 -14.66
CA SER A 150 3.21 5.90 -15.74
C SER A 150 4.60 6.49 -15.59
N ASP A 151 5.47 6.25 -16.57
CA ASP A 151 6.75 6.92 -16.70
C ASP A 151 6.60 8.14 -17.61
N ASN A 152 6.95 9.31 -17.08
CA ASN A 152 6.73 10.58 -17.76
C ASN A 152 8.04 11.37 -17.93
N ARG A 153 8.06 12.19 -18.98
CA ARG A 153 9.01 13.29 -19.17
C ARG A 153 8.23 14.60 -19.17
N GLY A 154 8.00 15.17 -17.99
CA GLY A 154 7.17 16.36 -17.88
C GLY A 154 5.71 16.02 -18.20
N PRO A 155 5.07 16.75 -19.13
CA PRO A 155 3.69 16.48 -19.52
C PRO A 155 3.56 15.35 -20.55
N VAL A 156 4.68 14.78 -21.02
CA VAL A 156 4.71 13.71 -22.02
C VAL A 156 4.80 12.37 -21.32
N ILE A 157 3.90 11.45 -21.65
CA ILE A 157 3.95 10.07 -21.14
C ILE A 157 4.86 9.24 -22.05
N ASN A 158 5.93 8.68 -21.49
CA ASN A 158 6.85 7.80 -22.22
C ASN A 158 6.31 6.37 -22.26
N SER A 159 5.80 5.88 -21.13
CA SER A 159 5.20 4.54 -21.08
C SER A 159 4.20 4.42 -19.93
N GLU A 160 3.26 3.49 -20.08
CA GLU A 160 2.33 3.10 -19.04
C GLU A 160 2.36 1.58 -18.87
N THR A 161 2.34 1.12 -17.63
CA THR A 161 2.18 -0.30 -17.30
C THR A 161 0.94 -0.49 -16.44
N SER A 162 0.10 -1.46 -16.78
CA SER A 162 -1.04 -1.88 -15.97
C SER A 162 -1.04 -3.40 -15.81
N ILE A 163 -1.17 -3.88 -14.58
CA ILE A 163 -1.18 -5.30 -14.25
C ILE A 163 -2.44 -5.59 -13.46
N ASN A 164 -3.23 -6.54 -13.95
CA ASN A 164 -4.34 -7.13 -13.21
C ASN A 164 -3.93 -8.53 -12.74
N TYR A 165 -3.62 -8.67 -11.46
CA TYR A 165 -3.11 -9.92 -10.89
C TYR A 165 -4.17 -11.04 -10.87
N LEU A 166 -5.45 -10.69 -10.77
CA LEU A 166 -6.55 -11.66 -10.79
C LEU A 166 -6.68 -12.36 -12.16
N THR A 167 -6.54 -11.60 -13.24
CA THR A 167 -6.56 -12.14 -14.62
C THR A 167 -5.17 -12.51 -15.14
N ARG A 168 -4.12 -12.19 -14.37
CA ARG A 168 -2.70 -12.28 -14.73
C ARG A 168 -2.36 -11.56 -16.03
N THR A 169 -3.05 -10.46 -16.33
CA THR A 169 -2.85 -9.72 -17.58
C THR A 169 -2.00 -8.50 -17.31
N LYS A 170 -0.89 -8.35 -18.05
CA LYS A 170 -0.05 -7.16 -18.09
C LYS A 170 -0.25 -6.45 -19.43
N ILE A 171 -0.51 -5.15 -19.37
CA ILE A 171 -0.58 -4.26 -20.53
C ILE A 171 0.56 -3.26 -20.37
N VAL A 172 1.36 -3.11 -21.42
CA VAL A 172 2.38 -2.08 -21.52
C VAL A 172 2.05 -1.22 -22.74
N LYS A 173 2.04 0.09 -22.57
CA LYS A 173 1.97 1.06 -23.67
C LYS A 173 3.28 1.83 -23.70
N VAL A 174 3.89 1.94 -24.87
CA VAL A 174 5.14 2.72 -25.05
C VAL A 174 4.89 3.78 -26.10
N ASN A 175 5.22 5.03 -25.79
CA ASN A 175 5.18 6.12 -26.75
C ASN A 175 6.31 5.92 -27.78
N THR A 176 5.92 5.84 -29.04
CA THR A 176 6.82 5.64 -30.19
C THR A 176 7.18 6.94 -30.91
N ASN A 177 6.60 8.06 -30.48
CA ASN A 177 6.95 9.38 -30.97
C ASN A 177 7.98 10.03 -30.03
N ASP A 178 9.27 9.85 -30.32
CA ASP A 178 10.39 10.35 -29.51
C ASP A 178 10.38 11.88 -29.34
N ASN A 179 9.79 12.59 -30.32
CA ASN A 179 9.69 14.05 -30.38
C ASN A 179 8.32 14.56 -29.95
N ALA A 180 7.48 13.73 -29.33
CA ALA A 180 6.14 14.15 -28.91
C ALA A 180 6.21 15.34 -27.94
N ASP A 181 5.46 16.39 -28.27
CA ASP A 181 4.92 17.29 -27.26
C ASP A 181 3.70 16.65 -26.58
N SER A 182 3.24 17.26 -25.47
CA SER A 182 2.08 16.74 -24.73
C SER A 182 0.83 16.70 -25.61
N GLY A 183 0.19 15.54 -25.69
CA GLY A 183 -0.96 15.28 -26.54
C GLY A 183 -0.61 14.71 -27.93
N GLU A 184 0.67 14.63 -28.28
CA GLU A 184 1.16 14.06 -29.55
C GLU A 184 1.71 12.63 -29.38
N GLU A 185 1.54 12.02 -28.21
CA GLU A 185 2.02 10.67 -27.93
C GLU A 185 1.32 9.62 -28.82
N ILE A 186 2.12 8.70 -29.37
CA ILE A 186 1.62 7.58 -30.17
C ILE A 186 2.01 6.29 -29.49
N PHE A 187 1.03 5.61 -28.89
CA PHE A 187 1.29 4.41 -28.09
C PHE A 187 1.21 3.13 -28.92
N GLU A 188 2.27 2.33 -28.85
CA GLU A 188 2.21 0.91 -29.17
C GLU A 188 1.84 0.11 -27.92
N LYS A 189 0.84 -0.78 -28.04
CA LYS A 189 0.32 -1.58 -26.93
C LYS A 189 0.76 -3.03 -27.04
N THR A 190 1.41 -3.52 -26.00
CA THR A 190 1.72 -4.94 -25.81
C THR A 190 0.89 -5.53 -24.69
N VAL A 191 0.35 -6.74 -24.89
CA VAL A 191 -0.39 -7.49 -23.88
C VAL A 191 0.32 -8.82 -23.62
N SER A 192 0.56 -9.14 -22.36
CA SER A 192 1.23 -10.37 -21.94
C SER A 192 0.56 -10.98 -20.70
N LYS A 193 0.93 -12.22 -20.38
CA LYS A 193 0.55 -12.89 -19.15
C LYS A 193 1.71 -12.88 -18.17
N ILE A 194 1.41 -12.64 -16.90
CA ILE A 194 2.37 -12.81 -15.80
C ILE A 194 2.27 -14.23 -15.25
N ASN A 195 3.40 -14.74 -14.78
CA ASN A 195 3.50 -16.10 -14.25
C ASN A 195 3.01 -16.21 -12.80
N ARG A 196 3.16 -15.14 -12.01
CA ARG A 196 2.68 -15.01 -10.65
C ARG A 196 1.23 -15.49 -10.48
N THR A 197 1.05 -16.46 -9.60
CA THR A 197 -0.26 -17.04 -9.26
C THR A 197 -0.71 -16.69 -7.84
N LYS A 198 0.22 -16.52 -6.90
CA LYS A 198 -0.08 -16.08 -5.53
C LYS A 198 -0.10 -14.55 -5.47
N LEU A 199 -1.16 -13.99 -4.89
CA LEU A 199 -1.24 -12.56 -4.63
C LEU A 199 -0.36 -12.19 -3.42
N ILE A 200 0.32 -11.06 -3.52
CA ILE A 200 1.12 -10.51 -2.42
C ILE A 200 0.16 -9.97 -1.36
N ARG A 201 0.40 -10.30 -0.10
CA ARG A 201 -0.34 -9.75 1.04
C ARG A 201 0.33 -8.48 1.53
N LEU A 202 -0.45 -7.47 1.89
CA LEU A 202 0.06 -6.23 2.45
C LEU A 202 0.92 -6.47 3.71
N SER A 203 0.54 -7.45 4.54
CA SER A 203 1.32 -7.83 5.73
C SER A 203 2.66 -8.50 5.43
N GLU A 204 2.84 -9.05 4.22
CA GLU A 204 4.05 -9.77 3.77
C GLU A 204 5.03 -8.85 3.01
N ILE A 205 4.68 -7.58 2.74
CA ILE A 205 5.56 -6.64 2.04
C ILE A 205 6.63 -6.11 2.99
N GLU A 206 7.89 -6.45 2.76
CA GLU A 206 9.00 -5.94 3.58
C GLU A 206 9.24 -4.45 3.32
N ASP A 207 9.35 -4.08 2.04
CA ASP A 207 9.56 -2.71 1.59
C ASP A 207 8.83 -2.49 0.26
N PHE A 208 8.06 -1.40 0.15
CA PHE A 208 7.45 -1.01 -1.11
C PHE A 208 8.48 -0.55 -2.15
N ASP A 209 9.62 0.00 -1.71
CA ASP A 209 10.67 0.49 -2.60
C ASP A 209 11.41 -0.66 -3.31
N GLU A 210 11.37 -1.86 -2.75
CA GLU A 210 11.99 -3.07 -3.31
C GLU A 210 10.98 -4.01 -4.00
N LEU A 211 9.70 -3.62 -4.02
CA LEU A 211 8.62 -4.49 -4.47
C LEU A 211 8.59 -4.64 -6.00
N ARG A 212 9.05 -5.78 -6.50
CA ARG A 212 9.08 -6.09 -7.94
C ARG A 212 7.73 -6.60 -8.44
N MET A 213 7.21 -5.99 -9.50
CA MET A 213 5.86 -6.27 -10.03
C MET A 213 5.81 -7.38 -11.08
N SER A 214 6.89 -7.61 -11.81
CA SER A 214 6.89 -8.48 -13.01
C SER A 214 7.75 -9.73 -12.91
N GLU A 215 8.23 -10.09 -11.73
CA GLU A 215 9.09 -11.29 -11.56
C GLU A 215 8.36 -12.44 -10.85
N ASP A 216 8.67 -13.62 -11.40
CA ASP A 216 8.29 -15.03 -11.13
C ASP A 216 6.85 -15.51 -11.36
#